data_AF-U1STH6-F1
#
_entry.id   AF-U1STH6-F1
#
_cell.length_a   1.000
_cell.length_b   1.000
_cell.length_c   1.000
_cell.angle_alpha   90.00
_cell.angle_beta   90.00
_cell.angle_gamma   90.00
#
_symmetry.space_group_name_H-M   'P 1'
#
loop_
_entity.id
_entity.type
_entity.pdbx_description
1 polymer ?
#
loop_
_entity_poly.entity_id
_entity_poly.type
_entity_poly.pdbx_seq_one_letter_code
_entity_poly.pdbx_strand_id
1 'polypeptide(L)'
;MDKQTQILRLVQELEDELDQFPLSSVIRSHAELTKQALDAWSDRLREIGHPGRKFWDHPAELIYDEAGVLLGAMFVLIQAAITETVSIVKRIYELNGQKINKNAVMSLEADLDSRSSLSYVAIANGAANFYKHRFEWPKDWRGAPRQSQDTITLIRTLGMSPEQDLADNLLSAVHAIMNSTDSNLADLTGLVVEQWRSRLALQLRGQFQLA
;
A
#
# COMPACT_ATOMS: atom_id res chain seq x y z
N MET A 1 -7.53 -35.04 2.08
CA MET A 1 -8.21 -33.83 2.56
C MET A 1 -9.18 -33.40 1.48
N ASP A 2 -10.49 -33.42 1.76
CA ASP A 2 -11.49 -33.01 0.78
C ASP A 2 -11.39 -31.51 0.46
N LYS A 3 -11.99 -31.10 -0.65
CA LYS A 3 -11.95 -29.73 -1.17
C LYS A 3 -12.47 -28.70 -0.17
N GLN A 4 -13.54 -29.02 0.56
CA GLN A 4 -14.19 -28.09 1.47
C GLN A 4 -13.30 -27.83 2.69
N THR A 5 -12.63 -28.87 3.20
CA THR A 5 -11.61 -28.75 4.25
C THR A 5 -10.40 -27.92 3.77
N GLN A 6 -9.96 -28.06 2.52
CA GLN A 6 -8.88 -27.23 1.98
C GLN A 6 -9.27 -25.75 1.89
N ILE A 7 -10.48 -25.47 1.40
CA ILE A 7 -11.00 -24.10 1.30
C ILE A 7 -11.15 -23.47 2.68
N LEU A 8 -11.70 -24.21 3.65
CA LEU A 8 -11.83 -23.73 5.03
C LEU A 8 -10.48 -23.35 5.64
N ARG A 9 -9.44 -24.17 5.45
CA ARG A 9 -8.09 -23.83 5.94
C ARG A 9 -7.54 -22.55 5.33
N LEU A 10 -7.68 -22.37 4.01
CA LEU A 10 -7.22 -21.15 3.34
C LEU A 10 -8.01 -19.92 3.79
N VAL A 11 -9.30 -20.07 4.10
CA VAL A 11 -10.09 -18.99 4.69
C VAL A 11 -9.62 -18.69 6.11
N GLN A 12 -9.30 -19.71 6.91
CA GLN A 12 -8.70 -19.53 8.23
C GLN A 12 -7.33 -18.83 8.15
N GLU A 13 -6.51 -19.11 7.14
CA GLU A 13 -5.25 -18.36 6.91
C GLU A 13 -5.49 -16.87 6.65
N LEU A 14 -6.63 -16.49 6.05
CA LEU A 14 -7.01 -15.07 5.93
C LEU A 14 -7.38 -14.44 7.27
N GLU A 15 -7.95 -15.24 8.18
CA GLU A 15 -8.36 -14.84 9.53
C GLU A 15 -7.20 -14.85 10.53
N ASP A 16 -6.15 -15.63 10.26
CA ASP A 16 -5.06 -15.84 11.21
C ASP A 16 -4.19 -14.59 11.34
N GLU A 17 -4.50 -13.80 12.34
CA GLU A 17 -3.74 -12.62 12.73
C GLU A 17 -2.31 -12.97 13.16
N LEU A 18 -2.05 -14.19 13.65
CA LEU A 18 -0.72 -14.59 14.15
C LEU A 18 0.28 -14.81 13.02
N ASP A 19 -0.16 -15.33 11.86
CA ASP A 19 0.70 -15.48 10.67
C ASP A 19 1.00 -14.12 10.02
N GLN A 20 0.09 -13.15 10.13
CA GLN A 20 0.28 -11.78 9.65
C GLN A 20 1.03 -10.89 10.65
N PHE A 21 1.01 -11.24 11.94
CA PHE A 21 1.62 -10.46 13.02
C PHE A 21 3.08 -10.08 12.77
N PRO A 22 3.96 -10.97 12.24
CA PRO A 22 5.35 -10.62 11.96
C PRO A 22 5.47 -9.54 10.87
N LEU A 23 4.76 -9.70 9.74
CA LEU A 23 4.83 -8.74 8.64
C LEU A 23 4.18 -7.40 9.04
N SER A 24 3.03 -7.44 9.70
CA SER A 24 2.40 -6.23 10.25
C SER A 24 3.29 -5.51 11.26
N SER A 25 3.98 -6.24 12.13
CA SER A 25 4.94 -5.68 13.09
C SER A 25 6.12 -5.01 12.39
N VAL A 26 6.68 -5.64 11.35
CA VAL A 26 7.76 -5.05 10.53
C VAL A 26 7.28 -3.78 9.82
N ILE A 27 6.06 -3.78 9.29
CA ILE A 27 5.49 -2.59 8.64
C ILE A 27 5.27 -1.47 9.66
N ARG A 28 4.72 -1.76 10.85
CA ARG A 28 4.55 -0.76 11.92
C ARG A 28 5.90 -0.17 12.36
N SER A 29 6.94 -1.00 12.41
CA SER A 29 8.31 -0.55 12.71
C SER A 29 8.84 0.40 11.62
N HIS A 30 8.57 0.12 10.34
CA HIS A 30 8.90 1.04 9.24
C HIS A 30 8.08 2.33 9.29
N ALA A 31 6.81 2.26 9.68
CA ALA A 31 5.96 3.43 9.85
C ALA A 31 6.51 4.36 10.95
N GLU A 32 6.99 3.80 12.06
CA GLU A 32 7.61 4.56 13.14
C GLU A 32 8.93 5.21 12.70
N LEU A 33 9.80 4.48 11.98
CA LEU A 33 11.02 5.07 11.39
C LEU A 33 10.69 6.20 10.41
N THR A 34 9.66 6.02 9.59
CA THR A 34 9.20 7.05 8.64
C THR A 34 8.75 8.30 9.38
N LYS A 35 7.96 8.13 10.44
CA LYS A 35 7.50 9.23 11.28
C LYS A 35 8.67 9.97 11.91
N GLN A 36 9.64 9.26 12.47
CA GLN A 36 10.84 9.85 13.06
C GLN A 36 11.64 10.66 12.03
N ALA A 37 11.77 10.17 10.79
CA ALA A 37 12.43 10.92 9.72
C ALA A 37 11.66 12.20 9.34
N LEU A 38 10.33 12.13 9.22
CA LEU A 38 9.49 13.30 8.94
C LEU A 38 9.52 14.34 10.07
N ASP A 39 9.49 13.88 11.32
CA ASP A 39 9.61 14.74 12.51
C ASP A 39 10.98 15.42 12.56
N ALA A 40 12.07 14.66 12.32
CA ALA A 40 13.43 15.20 12.27
C ALA A 40 13.61 16.20 11.12
N TRP A 41 13.00 15.95 9.97
CA TRP A 41 13.00 16.89 8.84
C TRP A 41 12.26 18.18 9.18
N SER A 42 11.06 18.07 9.76
CA SER A 42 10.26 19.21 10.22
C SER A 42 11.01 20.05 11.27
N ASP A 43 11.67 19.39 12.23
CA ASP A 43 12.50 20.02 13.24
C ASP A 43 13.69 20.75 12.60
N ARG A 44 14.38 20.14 11.63
CA ARG A 44 15.46 20.79 10.89
C ARG A 44 14.97 22.02 10.15
N LEU A 45 13.85 21.93 9.44
CA LEU A 45 13.27 23.08 8.76
C LEU A 45 12.95 24.21 9.73
N ARG A 46 12.43 23.89 10.92
CA ARG A 46 12.16 24.88 11.98
C ARG A 46 13.44 25.57 12.44
N GLU A 47 14.54 24.85 12.60
CA GLU A 47 15.85 25.42 13.00
C GLU A 47 16.38 26.45 11.98
N ILE A 48 16.16 26.20 10.68
CA ILE A 48 16.62 27.08 9.59
C ILE A 48 15.55 28.08 9.13
N GLY A 49 14.41 28.17 9.84
CA GLY A 49 13.38 29.20 9.64
C GLY A 49 12.28 28.89 8.62
N HIS A 50 11.93 27.62 8.42
CA HIS A 50 10.97 27.13 7.42
C HIS A 50 11.19 27.69 6.00
N PRO A 51 12.42 27.59 5.47
CA PRO A 51 12.71 28.08 4.14
C PRO A 51 11.88 27.34 3.09
N GLY A 52 11.52 28.06 2.03
CA GLY A 52 11.05 27.41 0.80
C GLY A 52 12.12 26.48 0.23
N ARG A 53 11.68 25.42 -0.44
CA ARG A 53 12.50 24.31 -0.96
C ARG A 53 13.86 24.69 -1.55
N LYS A 54 13.92 25.72 -2.40
CA LYS A 54 15.18 26.19 -3.02
C LYS A 54 16.27 26.65 -2.03
N PHE A 55 15.93 26.80 -0.75
CA PHE A 55 16.82 27.20 0.32
C PHE A 55 16.94 26.14 1.42
N TRP A 56 16.49 24.91 1.17
CA TRP A 56 16.81 23.80 2.05
C TRP A 56 18.31 23.58 2.06
N ASP A 57 18.83 23.27 3.24
CA ASP A 57 20.21 22.86 3.36
C ASP A 57 20.37 21.37 3.04
N HIS A 58 21.60 20.94 2.83
CA HIS A 58 21.88 19.55 2.47
C HIS A 58 21.33 18.53 3.49
N PRO A 59 21.44 18.76 4.82
CA PRO A 59 20.79 17.88 5.80
C PRO A 59 19.26 17.78 5.64
N ALA A 60 18.54 18.87 5.43
CA ALA A 60 17.09 18.82 5.23
C ALA A 60 16.71 17.98 3.99
N GLU A 61 17.43 18.15 2.88
CA GLU A 61 17.23 17.36 1.67
C GLU A 61 17.46 15.85 1.94
N LEU A 62 18.54 15.49 2.63
CA LEU A 62 18.86 14.09 2.93
C LEU A 62 17.82 13.41 3.83
N ILE A 63 17.35 14.08 4.88
CA ILE A 63 16.34 13.52 5.79
C ILE A 63 15.01 13.34 5.04
N TYR A 64 14.67 14.27 4.14
CA TYR A 64 13.47 14.17 3.33
C TYR A 64 13.52 13.03 2.32
N ASP A 65 14.68 12.83 1.67
CA ASP A 65 14.94 11.69 0.80
C ASP A 65 14.85 10.35 1.56
N GLU A 66 15.38 10.31 2.79
CA GLU A 66 15.28 9.15 3.68
C GLU A 66 13.81 8.81 3.98
N ALA A 67 12.99 9.79 4.33
CA ALA A 67 11.55 9.59 4.53
C ALA A 67 10.87 9.01 3.28
N GLY A 68 11.25 9.48 2.08
CA GLY A 68 10.76 8.93 0.81
C GLY A 68 11.13 7.46 0.60
N VAL A 69 12.35 7.06 0.95
CA VAL A 69 12.81 5.66 0.88
C VAL A 69 12.06 4.79 1.88
N LEU A 70 11.87 5.26 3.12
CA LEU A 70 11.15 4.54 4.16
C LEU A 70 9.68 4.31 3.79
N LEU A 71 8.99 5.35 3.28
CA LEU A 71 7.64 5.23 2.73
C LEU A 71 7.57 4.20 1.59
N GLY A 72 8.55 4.23 0.68
CA GLY A 72 8.60 3.34 -0.47
C GLY A 72 8.77 1.87 -0.05
N ALA A 73 9.68 1.62 0.88
CA ALA A 73 9.91 0.31 1.47
C ALA A 73 8.66 -0.20 2.20
N MET A 74 7.98 0.66 2.95
CA MET A 74 6.73 0.35 3.63
C MET A 74 5.64 -0.14 2.66
N PHE A 75 5.43 0.56 1.54
CA PHE A 75 4.48 0.13 0.51
C PHE A 75 4.87 -1.20 -0.15
N VAL A 76 6.16 -1.49 -0.32
CA VAL A 76 6.62 -2.79 -0.85
C VAL A 76 6.29 -3.93 0.12
N LEU A 77 6.47 -3.72 1.43
CA LEU A 77 6.08 -4.71 2.45
C LEU A 77 4.56 -4.94 2.44
N ILE A 78 3.76 -3.88 2.36
CA ILE A 78 2.30 -3.97 2.21
C ILE A 78 1.94 -4.75 0.93
N GLN A 79 2.62 -4.48 -0.19
CA GLN A 79 2.39 -5.20 -1.44
C GLN A 79 2.70 -6.70 -1.35
N ALA A 80 3.66 -7.10 -0.51
CA ALA A 80 3.92 -8.52 -0.25
C ALA A 80 2.69 -9.18 0.41
N ALA A 81 2.12 -8.56 1.44
CA ALA A 81 0.89 -9.05 2.10
C ALA A 81 -0.31 -9.08 1.14
N ILE A 82 -0.45 -8.06 0.27
CA ILE A 82 -1.48 -8.05 -0.78
C ILE A 82 -1.29 -9.22 -1.74
N THR A 83 -0.06 -9.50 -2.16
CA THR A 83 0.24 -10.58 -3.11
C THR A 83 -0.05 -11.95 -2.52
N GLU A 84 0.28 -12.17 -1.26
CA GLU A 84 -0.07 -13.37 -0.50
C GLU A 84 -1.60 -13.53 -0.43
N THR A 85 -2.31 -12.48 0.02
CA THR A 85 -3.78 -12.47 0.13
C THR A 85 -4.44 -12.81 -1.22
N VAL A 86 -3.99 -12.18 -2.30
CA VAL A 86 -4.50 -12.45 -3.66
C VAL A 86 -4.27 -13.91 -4.05
N SER A 87 -3.13 -14.50 -3.67
CA SER A 87 -2.79 -15.88 -3.99
C SER A 87 -3.69 -16.86 -3.24
N ILE A 88 -3.94 -16.60 -1.95
CA ILE A 88 -4.87 -17.38 -1.12
C ILE A 88 -6.28 -17.34 -1.72
N VAL A 89 -6.81 -16.16 -2.02
CA VAL A 89 -8.16 -16.00 -2.58
C VAL A 89 -8.28 -16.67 -3.95
N LYS A 90 -7.30 -16.49 -4.83
CA LYS A 90 -7.29 -17.19 -6.13
C LYS A 90 -7.31 -18.70 -5.96
N ARG A 91 -6.54 -19.23 -5.01
CA ARG A 91 -6.50 -20.66 -4.73
C ARG A 91 -7.85 -21.18 -4.24
N ILE A 92 -8.55 -20.43 -3.39
CA ILE A 92 -9.91 -20.76 -2.94
C ILE A 92 -10.86 -20.87 -4.14
N TYR A 93 -10.87 -19.86 -5.03
CA TYR A 93 -11.71 -19.87 -6.23
C TYR A 93 -11.38 -21.05 -7.17
N GLU A 94 -10.09 -21.33 -7.38
CA GLU A 94 -9.64 -22.46 -8.20
C GLU A 94 -10.08 -23.81 -7.63
N LEU A 95 -9.93 -24.01 -6.32
CA LEU A 95 -10.46 -25.19 -5.64
C LEU A 95 -11.97 -25.29 -5.85
N ASN A 96 -12.67 -24.16 -5.94
CA ASN A 96 -14.08 -24.13 -6.27
C ASN A 96 -14.44 -24.32 -7.76
N GLY A 97 -13.46 -24.53 -8.64
CA GLY A 97 -13.68 -24.66 -10.09
C GLY A 97 -13.98 -23.32 -10.78
N GLN A 98 -13.70 -22.20 -10.10
CA GLN A 98 -13.88 -20.85 -10.59
C GLN A 98 -12.52 -20.19 -10.85
N LYS A 99 -12.52 -19.09 -11.61
CA LYS A 99 -11.32 -18.24 -11.81
C LYS A 99 -11.66 -16.81 -11.46
N ILE A 100 -10.74 -16.14 -10.75
CA ILE A 100 -10.83 -14.72 -10.43
C ILE A 100 -9.51 -14.03 -10.78
N ASN A 101 -9.58 -12.87 -11.41
CA ASN A 101 -8.39 -12.12 -11.80
C ASN A 101 -7.87 -11.29 -10.61
N LYS A 102 -6.59 -10.86 -10.66
CA LYS A 102 -5.94 -10.11 -9.57
C LYS A 102 -6.71 -8.82 -9.21
N ASN A 103 -7.15 -8.07 -10.21
CA ASN A 103 -7.80 -6.78 -10.00
C ASN A 103 -9.16 -6.96 -9.31
N ALA A 104 -9.93 -7.97 -9.71
CA ALA A 104 -11.19 -8.33 -9.06
C ALA A 104 -10.99 -8.70 -7.58
N VAL A 105 -9.92 -9.44 -7.25
CA VAL A 105 -9.60 -9.72 -5.84
C VAL A 105 -9.27 -8.44 -5.07
N MET A 106 -8.40 -7.58 -5.60
CA MET A 106 -7.99 -6.33 -4.94
C MET A 106 -9.14 -5.30 -4.78
N SER A 107 -10.26 -5.50 -5.48
CA SER A 107 -11.47 -4.69 -5.33
C SER A 107 -12.52 -5.33 -4.41
N LEU A 108 -12.42 -6.64 -4.15
CA LEU A 108 -13.39 -7.37 -3.36
C LEU A 108 -13.25 -7.01 -1.88
N GLU A 109 -14.31 -6.49 -1.25
CA GLU A 109 -14.36 -6.07 0.17
C GLU A 109 -13.26 -5.05 0.58
N ALA A 110 -12.68 -4.36 -0.39
CA ALA A 110 -11.65 -3.36 -0.14
C ALA A 110 -12.29 -2.00 0.12
N ASP A 111 -11.81 -1.29 1.14
CA ASP A 111 -12.25 0.08 1.40
C ASP A 111 -11.83 1.00 0.26
N LEU A 112 -12.65 2.00 -0.02
CA LEU A 112 -12.47 2.92 -1.13
C LEU A 112 -12.12 4.31 -0.62
N ASP A 113 -11.16 4.95 -1.29
CA ASP A 113 -10.94 6.38 -1.14
C ASP A 113 -12.15 7.15 -1.69
N SER A 114 -12.71 8.01 -0.85
CA SER A 114 -13.89 8.84 -1.18
C SER A 114 -13.67 9.77 -2.38
N ARG A 115 -12.42 10.16 -2.67
CA ARG A 115 -12.12 11.12 -3.75
C ARG A 115 -11.89 10.45 -5.10
N SER A 116 -11.04 9.42 -5.12
CA SER A 116 -10.66 8.72 -6.35
C SER A 116 -11.52 7.49 -6.67
N SER A 117 -12.32 7.01 -5.70
CA SER A 117 -13.04 5.73 -5.77
C SER A 117 -12.12 4.50 -5.95
N LEU A 118 -10.81 4.67 -5.77
CA LEU A 118 -9.86 3.57 -5.80
C LEU A 118 -9.85 2.82 -4.48
N SER A 119 -9.66 1.50 -4.52
CA SER A 119 -9.49 0.75 -3.29
C SER A 119 -8.15 1.05 -2.63
N TYR A 120 -8.10 1.05 -1.29
CA TYR A 120 -6.85 1.23 -0.54
C TYR A 120 -5.78 0.21 -0.93
N VAL A 121 -6.20 -1.01 -1.24
CA VAL A 121 -5.34 -2.08 -1.77
C VAL A 121 -4.74 -1.71 -3.13
N ALA A 122 -5.55 -1.16 -4.04
CA ALA A 122 -5.08 -0.71 -5.34
C ALA A 122 -4.12 0.48 -5.23
N ILE A 123 -4.40 1.42 -4.32
CA ILE A 123 -3.53 2.56 -4.00
C ILE A 123 -2.17 2.07 -3.50
N ALA A 124 -2.15 1.21 -2.48
CA ALA A 124 -0.91 0.70 -1.90
C ALA A 124 -0.08 -0.11 -2.91
N ASN A 125 -0.73 -0.98 -3.70
CA ASN A 125 -0.06 -1.71 -4.78
C ASN A 125 0.48 -0.77 -5.88
N GLY A 126 -0.24 0.31 -6.20
CA GLY A 126 0.20 1.36 -7.13
C GLY A 126 1.42 2.12 -6.64
N ALA A 127 1.41 2.57 -5.37
CA ALA A 127 2.54 3.25 -4.73
C ALA A 127 3.80 2.37 -4.66
N ALA A 128 3.64 1.08 -4.32
CA ALA A 128 4.74 0.12 -4.34
C ALA A 128 5.33 -0.06 -5.75
N ASN A 129 4.48 -0.14 -6.78
CA ASN A 129 4.94 -0.24 -8.16
C ASN A 129 5.63 1.03 -8.63
N PHE A 130 5.12 2.22 -8.27
CA PHE A 130 5.80 3.49 -8.51
C PHE A 130 7.20 3.46 -7.90
N TYR A 131 7.32 3.13 -6.61
CA TYR A 131 8.60 3.12 -5.92
C TYR A 131 9.63 2.22 -6.63
N LYS A 132 9.25 0.98 -6.97
CA LYS A 132 10.15 0.00 -7.60
C LYS A 132 10.54 0.37 -9.03
N HIS A 133 9.60 0.89 -9.83
CA HIS A 133 9.75 1.00 -11.28
C HIS A 133 9.96 2.42 -11.79
N ARG A 134 9.89 3.46 -10.94
CA ARG A 134 10.05 4.86 -11.36
C ARG A 134 11.32 5.15 -12.16
N PHE A 135 12.41 4.41 -11.91
CA PHE A 135 13.68 4.57 -12.63
C PHE A 135 13.65 4.03 -14.07
N GLU A 136 12.66 3.20 -14.40
CA GLU A 136 12.43 2.70 -15.76
C GLU A 136 11.65 3.71 -16.60
N TRP A 137 11.13 4.78 -15.99
CA TRP A 137 10.23 5.73 -16.64
C TRP A 137 11.00 6.98 -17.10
N PRO A 138 10.62 7.57 -18.24
CA PRO A 138 11.06 8.91 -18.60
C PRO A 138 10.73 9.92 -17.49
N LYS A 139 11.50 11.02 -17.40
CA LYS A 139 11.34 12.01 -16.33
C LYS A 139 9.93 12.60 -16.24
N ASP A 140 9.24 12.76 -17.37
CA ASP A 140 7.85 13.27 -17.45
C ASP A 140 6.79 12.15 -17.42
N TRP A 141 7.23 10.90 -17.23
CA TRP A 141 6.48 9.64 -17.31
C TRP A 141 5.81 9.38 -18.68
N ARG A 142 6.03 10.23 -19.69
CA ARG A 142 5.44 10.06 -21.03
C ARG A 142 6.25 9.05 -21.81
N GLY A 143 5.58 8.04 -22.36
CA GLY A 143 6.25 6.95 -23.06
C GLY A 143 6.84 5.87 -22.14
N ALA A 144 6.41 5.83 -20.87
CA ALA A 144 6.71 4.70 -19.99
C ALA A 144 6.23 3.36 -20.60
N PRO A 145 6.87 2.22 -20.25
CA PRO A 145 6.49 0.91 -20.75
C PRO A 145 4.99 0.62 -20.60
N ARG A 146 4.39 -0.10 -21.55
CA ARG A 146 2.95 -0.40 -21.56
C ARG A 146 2.46 -1.01 -20.24
N GLN A 147 3.28 -1.86 -19.63
CA GLN A 147 3.02 -2.50 -18.33
C GLN A 147 2.93 -1.52 -17.13
N SER A 148 3.48 -0.31 -17.27
CA SER A 148 3.47 0.73 -16.23
C SER A 148 2.34 1.74 -16.41
N GLN A 149 1.65 1.75 -17.56
CA GLN A 149 0.62 2.76 -17.88
C GLN A 149 -0.56 2.71 -16.92
N ASP A 150 -0.99 1.52 -16.51
CA ASP A 150 -2.08 1.36 -15.53
C ASP A 150 -1.65 1.92 -14.16
N THR A 151 -0.42 1.64 -13.73
CA THR A 151 0.14 2.19 -12.49
C THR A 151 0.22 3.72 -12.57
N ILE A 152 0.75 4.28 -13.67
CA ILE A 152 0.89 5.72 -13.87
C ILE A 152 -0.48 6.42 -13.87
N THR A 153 -1.46 5.82 -14.54
CA THR A 153 -2.83 6.36 -14.57
C THR A 153 -3.44 6.39 -13.17
N LEU A 154 -3.29 5.30 -12.42
CA LEU A 154 -3.77 5.18 -11.04
C LEU A 154 -3.09 6.19 -10.11
N ILE A 155 -1.76 6.26 -10.10
CA ILE A 155 -1.06 7.17 -9.17
C ILE A 155 -1.33 8.64 -9.48
N ARG A 156 -1.55 9.01 -10.74
CA ARG A 156 -1.93 10.37 -11.12
C ARG A 156 -3.27 10.80 -10.54
N THR A 157 -4.25 9.89 -10.38
CA THR A 157 -5.51 10.25 -9.73
C THR A 157 -5.36 10.53 -8.24
N LEU A 158 -4.24 10.12 -7.64
CA LEU A 158 -3.87 10.42 -6.25
C LEU A 158 -3.13 11.76 -6.10
N GLY A 159 -2.87 12.46 -7.21
CA GLY A 159 -2.10 13.70 -7.22
C GLY A 159 -0.59 13.50 -7.34
N MET A 160 -0.12 12.26 -7.56
CA MET A 160 1.29 11.97 -7.83
C MET A 160 1.69 12.50 -9.20
N SER A 161 2.87 13.12 -9.28
CA SER A 161 3.37 13.79 -10.48
C SER A 161 4.91 13.69 -10.63
N PRO A 162 5.43 13.75 -11.87
CA PRO A 162 6.86 13.73 -12.12
C PRO A 162 7.61 14.96 -11.58
N GLU A 163 6.88 16.06 -11.32
CA GLU A 163 7.42 17.29 -10.75
C GLU A 163 7.59 17.24 -9.22
N GLN A 164 7.00 16.23 -8.57
CA GLN A 164 7.11 16.00 -7.13
C GLN A 164 8.27 15.06 -6.79
N ASP A 165 8.77 15.21 -5.57
CA ASP A 165 9.73 14.28 -5.02
C ASP A 165 9.15 12.90 -4.76
N LEU A 166 10.06 11.96 -4.50
CA LEU A 166 9.68 10.64 -4.03
C LEU A 166 8.78 10.70 -2.78
N ALA A 167 9.17 11.47 -1.76
CA ALA A 167 8.43 11.55 -0.51
C ALA A 167 7.05 12.20 -0.72
N ASP A 168 6.96 13.35 -1.41
CA ASP A 168 5.69 14.01 -1.76
C ASP A 168 4.73 13.07 -2.50
N ASN A 169 5.24 12.34 -3.50
CA ASN A 169 4.47 11.37 -4.26
C ASN A 169 3.91 10.26 -3.35
N LEU A 170 4.76 9.68 -2.50
CA LEU A 170 4.32 8.58 -1.63
C LEU A 170 3.41 9.06 -0.48
N LEU A 171 3.62 10.27 0.04
CA LEU A 171 2.72 10.91 1.00
C LEU A 171 1.33 11.16 0.38
N SER A 172 1.25 11.45 -0.92
CA SER A 172 -0.05 11.57 -1.61
C SER A 172 -0.83 10.25 -1.57
N ALA A 173 -0.16 9.10 -1.74
CA ALA A 173 -0.79 7.79 -1.58
C ALA A 173 -1.20 7.49 -0.13
N VAL A 174 -0.37 7.86 0.84
CA VAL A 174 -0.71 7.77 2.27
C VAL A 174 -1.97 8.58 2.57
N HIS A 175 -2.01 9.86 2.18
CA HIS A 175 -3.16 10.74 2.43
C HIS A 175 -4.45 10.19 1.79
N ALA A 176 -4.36 9.59 0.61
CA ALA A 176 -5.52 8.97 -0.04
C ALA A 176 -6.06 7.75 0.72
N ILE A 177 -5.20 6.94 1.35
CA ILE A 177 -5.63 5.78 2.15
C ILE A 177 -6.17 6.22 3.51
N MET A 178 -5.50 7.17 4.16
CA MET A 178 -5.77 7.48 5.56
C MET A 178 -6.88 8.51 5.76
N ASN A 179 -7.33 9.16 4.67
CA ASN A 179 -8.46 10.09 4.59
C ASN A 179 -8.44 11.24 5.64
N SER A 180 -7.31 11.50 6.28
CA SER A 180 -7.09 12.59 7.23
C SER A 180 -5.58 12.89 7.37
N THR A 181 -5.24 14.12 7.74
CA THR A 181 -3.86 14.56 8.05
C THR A 181 -3.38 14.14 9.44
N ASP A 182 -4.28 13.67 10.32
CA ASP A 182 -3.97 13.30 11.72
C ASP A 182 -3.82 11.78 11.90
N SER A 183 -3.88 11.02 10.81
CA SER A 183 -3.87 9.56 10.88
C SER A 183 -2.44 9.04 11.10
N ASN A 184 -2.28 8.07 12.00
CA ASN A 184 -0.99 7.50 12.35
C ASN A 184 -0.50 6.52 11.27
N LEU A 185 0.68 6.74 10.66
CA LEU A 185 1.26 5.86 9.63
C LEU A 185 1.27 4.38 10.04
N ALA A 186 1.38 4.08 11.34
CA ALA A 186 1.33 2.71 11.85
C ALA A 186 0.00 1.98 11.56
N ASP A 187 -1.08 2.72 11.31
CA ASP A 187 -2.40 2.18 11.00
C ASP A 187 -2.54 1.74 9.54
N LEU A 188 -1.58 2.09 8.67
CA LEU A 188 -1.67 1.85 7.23
C LEU A 188 -1.84 0.35 6.89
N THR A 189 -1.10 -0.53 7.57
CA THR A 189 -1.28 -1.98 7.41
C THR A 189 -2.64 -2.46 7.88
N GLY A 190 -3.13 -1.90 9.00
CA GLY A 190 -4.45 -2.24 9.52
C GLY A 190 -5.55 -1.93 8.50
N LEU A 191 -5.50 -0.72 7.93
CA LEU A 191 -6.46 -0.23 6.94
C LEU A 191 -6.39 -0.99 5.61
N VAL A 192 -5.18 -1.26 5.10
CA VAL A 192 -5.01 -1.83 3.75
C VAL A 192 -5.13 -3.35 3.75
N VAL A 193 -4.59 -4.02 4.78
CA VAL A 193 -4.39 -5.47 4.75
C VAL A 193 -5.25 -6.16 5.80
N GLU A 194 -5.12 -5.81 7.08
CA GLU A 194 -5.74 -6.59 8.17
C GLU A 194 -7.27 -6.55 8.05
N GLN A 195 -7.85 -5.35 7.96
CA GLN A 195 -9.31 -5.19 7.81
C GLN A 195 -9.82 -5.80 6.50
N TRP A 196 -9.07 -5.64 5.40
CA TRP A 196 -9.43 -6.20 4.10
C TRP A 196 -9.47 -7.73 4.13
N ARG A 197 -8.45 -8.38 4.72
CA ARG A 197 -8.39 -9.84 4.87
C ARG A 197 -9.53 -10.36 5.74
N SER A 198 -9.82 -9.71 6.87
CA SER A 198 -10.93 -10.12 7.74
C SER A 198 -12.28 -10.06 7.01
N ARG A 199 -12.54 -9.00 6.23
CA ARG A 199 -13.77 -8.88 5.44
C ARG A 199 -13.84 -9.92 4.31
N LEU A 200 -12.73 -10.16 3.62
CA LEU A 200 -12.63 -11.22 2.64
C LEU A 200 -12.95 -12.59 3.26
N ALA A 201 -12.38 -12.92 4.41
CA ALA A 201 -12.64 -14.18 5.08
C ALA A 201 -14.12 -14.37 5.40
N LEU A 202 -14.76 -13.36 6.00
CA LEU A 202 -16.20 -13.35 6.29
C LEU A 202 -17.05 -13.58 5.04
N GLN A 203 -16.75 -12.87 3.95
CA GLN A 203 -17.46 -13.02 2.69
C GLN A 203 -17.28 -14.43 2.12
N LEU A 204 -16.05 -14.96 2.10
CA LEU A 204 -15.73 -16.26 1.53
C LEU A 204 -16.36 -17.41 2.34
N ARG A 205 -16.47 -17.27 3.68
CA ARG A 205 -17.24 -18.20 4.51
C ARG A 205 -18.69 -18.28 4.07
N GLY A 206 -19.34 -17.12 3.91
CA GLY A 206 -20.73 -17.06 3.45
C GLY A 206 -20.90 -17.61 2.03
N GLN A 207 -20.03 -17.20 1.12
CA GLN A 207 -20.08 -17.59 -0.29
C GLN A 207 -19.91 -19.10 -0.51
N PHE A 208 -19.02 -19.74 0.24
CA PHE A 208 -18.73 -21.18 0.11
C PHE A 208 -19.37 -22.05 1.19
N GLN A 209 -20.28 -21.49 2.00
CA GLN A 209 -21.03 -22.20 3.04
C GLN A 209 -20.10 -22.97 4.00
N LEU A 210 -19.04 -22.29 4.44
CA LEU A 210 -18.04 -22.83 5.35
C LEU A 210 -18.48 -22.55 6.79
N ALA A 211 -18.73 -23.62 7.56
CA ALA A 211 -19.04 -23.55 8.98
C ALA A 211 -17.83 -23.13 9.81
#